data_AF-A0A843CE23-F1
#
_entry.id   AF-A0A843CE23-F1
#
_cell.length_a   1.000
_cell.length_b   1.000
_cell.length_c   1.000
_cell.angle_alpha   90.00
_cell.angle_beta   90.00
_cell.angle_gamma   90.00
#
_symmetry.space_group_name_H-M   'P 1'
#
loop_
_entity.id
_entity.type
_entity.pdbx_description
1 polymer ?
#
loop_
_entity_poly.entity_id
_entity_poly.type
_entity_poly.pdbx_seq_one_letter_code
_entity_poly.pdbx_strand_id
1 'polypeptide(L)'
;MIGKVYVELKEGKGDVLVNTNPFVEPDTQYSVREAVTIAEDFTDINISNTDIIISFDLNGTLIGGPSVVATTTFATIAAMEGKMEVEEVSTIGEAVTYMIAEYDFKI
;
A
#
# COMPACT_ATOMS: atom_id res chain seq x y z
N MET A 1 6.96 6.38 -14.74
CA MET A 1 7.16 7.15 -13.50
C MET A 1 7.69 6.16 -12.48
N ILE A 2 8.78 6.47 -11.79
CA ILE A 2 9.29 5.66 -10.67
C ILE A 2 8.84 6.38 -9.41
N GLY A 3 8.15 5.68 -8.52
CA GLY A 3 7.73 6.19 -7.22
C GLY A 3 7.71 5.06 -6.21
N LYS A 4 7.89 5.37 -4.93
CA LYS A 4 7.92 4.41 -3.83
C LYS A 4 6.68 4.56 -2.96
N VAL A 5 6.18 3.46 -2.42
CA VAL A 5 5.08 3.42 -1.46
C VAL A 5 5.61 2.84 -0.17
N TYR A 6 5.45 3.59 0.92
CA TYR A 6 5.81 3.14 2.26
C TYR A 6 4.53 2.90 3.06
N VAL A 7 4.50 1.80 3.79
CA VAL A 7 3.40 1.45 4.69
C VAL A 7 3.95 1.34 6.11
N GLU A 8 3.38 2.11 7.02
CA GLU A 8 3.71 2.06 8.43
C GLU A 8 2.49 1.62 9.24
N LEU A 9 2.71 0.69 10.17
CA LEU A 9 1.72 0.22 11.13
C LEU A 9 2.01 0.87 12.49
N LYS A 10 1.03 1.55 13.07
CA LYS A 10 1.12 2.15 14.41
C LYS A 10 -0.06 1.72 15.27
N GLU A 11 0.16 1.57 16.57
CA GLU A 11 -0.97 1.40 17.51
C GLU A 11 -1.91 2.61 17.42
N GLY A 12 -3.21 2.36 17.31
CA GLY A 12 -4.19 3.39 16.99
C GLY A 12 -5.64 2.92 17.05
N LYS A 13 -6.49 3.47 16.19
CA LYS A 13 -7.94 3.25 16.16
C LYS A 13 -8.43 2.54 14.89
N GLY A 14 -7.51 2.04 14.06
CA GLY A 14 -7.83 1.47 12.77
C GLY A 14 -7.99 2.54 11.68
N ASP A 15 -7.36 3.70 11.85
CA ASP A 15 -7.41 4.76 10.85
C ASP A 15 -6.50 4.44 9.67
N VAL A 16 -7.03 4.58 8.45
CA VAL A 16 -6.23 4.54 7.21
C VAL A 16 -5.91 5.96 6.79
N LEU A 17 -4.62 6.31 6.90
CA LEU A 17 -4.10 7.64 6.68
C LEU A 17 -3.23 7.67 5.42
N VAL A 18 -3.38 8.73 4.63
CA VAL A 18 -2.53 8.97 3.47
C VAL A 18 -1.64 10.16 3.77
N ASN A 19 -0.34 9.93 3.86
CA ASN A 19 0.67 10.98 3.93
C ASN A 19 1.03 11.41 2.51
N THR A 20 0.79 12.69 2.22
CA THR A 20 0.78 13.19 0.85
C THR A 20 1.61 14.44 0.72
N ASN A 21 2.60 14.39 -0.17
CA ASN A 21 3.37 15.52 -0.64
C ASN A 21 4.01 15.08 -1.96
N PRO A 22 3.36 15.31 -3.12
CA PRO A 22 2.41 16.38 -3.46
C PRO A 22 0.93 15.94 -3.42
N PHE A 23 0.03 16.69 -4.08
CA PHE A 23 -1.43 16.47 -4.04
C PHE A 23 -1.86 15.05 -4.46
N VAL A 24 -2.97 14.60 -3.90
CA VAL A 24 -3.59 13.29 -4.19
C VAL A 24 -4.97 13.49 -4.78
N GLU A 25 -5.27 12.73 -5.83
CA GLU A 25 -6.60 12.72 -6.43
C GLU A 25 -7.64 12.20 -5.40
N PRO A 26 -8.87 12.75 -5.37
CA PRO A 26 -9.87 12.32 -4.39
C PRO A 26 -10.21 10.82 -4.44
N ASP A 27 -10.19 10.22 -5.64
CA ASP A 27 -10.40 8.78 -5.84
C ASP A 27 -9.26 7.93 -5.28
N THR A 28 -8.03 8.44 -5.29
CA THR A 28 -6.86 7.74 -4.78
C THR A 28 -6.94 7.50 -3.27
N GLN A 29 -7.54 8.42 -2.51
CA GLN A 29 -7.79 8.19 -1.07
C GLN A 29 -8.81 7.08 -0.82
N TYR A 30 -9.79 6.92 -1.71
CA TYR A 30 -10.75 5.81 -1.64
C TYR A 30 -10.06 4.48 -1.99
N SER A 31 -9.28 4.49 -3.08
CA SER A 31 -8.46 3.36 -3.53
C SER A 31 -7.48 2.86 -2.47
N VAL A 32 -6.87 3.75 -1.68
CA VAL A 32 -5.99 3.36 -0.57
C VAL A 32 -6.76 2.63 0.53
N ARG A 33 -7.97 3.06 0.87
CA ARG A 33 -8.81 2.35 1.86
C ARG A 33 -9.21 0.96 1.36
N GLU A 34 -9.62 0.88 0.10
CA GLU A 34 -9.93 -0.41 -0.54
C GLU A 34 -8.72 -1.35 -0.52
N ALA A 35 -7.52 -0.82 -0.81
CA ALA A 35 -6.30 -1.59 -0.79
C ALA A 35 -5.98 -2.18 0.59
N VAL A 36 -6.21 -1.43 1.67
CA VAL A 36 -6.03 -1.88 3.05
C VAL A 36 -7.07 -2.94 3.44
N THR A 37 -8.34 -2.76 3.05
CA THR A 37 -9.38 -3.77 3.29
C THR A 37 -9.05 -5.09 2.59
N ILE A 38 -8.59 -5.05 1.34
CA ILE A 38 -8.16 -6.26 0.62
C ILE A 38 -6.98 -6.93 1.34
N ALA A 39 -6.04 -6.15 1.87
CA ALA A 39 -4.89 -6.69 2.61
C ALA A 39 -5.30 -7.33 3.95
N GLU A 40 -6.21 -6.70 4.70
CA GLU A 40 -6.81 -7.26 5.92
C GLU A 40 -7.51 -8.59 5.62
N ASP A 41 -8.39 -8.61 4.61
CA ASP A 41 -9.11 -9.82 4.18
C ASP A 41 -8.17 -10.94 3.72
N PHE A 42 -7.08 -10.60 3.03
CA PHE A 42 -6.11 -11.57 2.52
C PHE A 42 -5.26 -12.19 3.64
N THR A 43 -4.85 -11.38 4.62
CA THR A 43 -3.94 -11.80 5.69
C THR A 43 -4.65 -12.35 6.93
N ASP A 44 -5.96 -12.10 7.07
CA ASP A 44 -6.75 -12.38 8.29
C ASP A 44 -6.19 -11.67 9.54
N ILE A 45 -5.46 -10.56 9.35
CA ILE A 45 -4.88 -9.73 10.42
C ILE A 45 -5.83 -8.59 10.76
N ASN A 46 -6.39 -8.61 11.97
CA ASN A 46 -7.25 -7.54 12.46
C ASN A 46 -6.46 -6.23 12.67
N ILE A 47 -6.91 -5.15 12.02
CA ILE A 47 -6.33 -3.81 12.16
C ILE A 47 -7.14 -2.83 12.98
N SER A 48 -8.16 -3.27 13.73
CA SER A 48 -9.08 -2.36 14.43
C SER A 48 -8.39 -1.47 15.47
N ASN A 49 -7.20 -1.85 15.93
CA ASN A 49 -6.38 -1.10 16.88
C ASN A 49 -5.04 -0.66 16.27
N THR A 50 -4.93 -0.67 14.94
CA THR A 50 -3.69 -0.36 14.22
C THR A 50 -3.99 0.66 13.13
N ASP A 51 -3.42 1.85 13.26
CA ASP A 51 -3.45 2.84 12.19
C ASP A 51 -2.46 2.43 11.09
N ILE A 52 -2.93 2.52 9.84
CA ILE A 52 -2.15 2.24 8.64
C ILE A 52 -1.84 3.56 7.94
N ILE A 53 -0.56 3.90 7.85
CA ILE A 53 -0.09 5.14 7.23
C ILE A 53 0.59 4.81 5.91
N ILE A 54 -0.01 5.29 4.81
CA ILE A 54 0.52 5.12 3.46
C ILE A 54 1.20 6.41 3.02
N SER A 55 2.50 6.33 2.71
CA SER A 55 3.27 7.46 2.19
C SER A 55 3.74 7.17 0.77
N PHE A 56 3.71 8.20 -0.07
CA PHE A 56 4.17 8.12 -1.44
C PHE A 56 5.39 9.03 -1.64
N ASP A 57 6.48 8.48 -2.17
CA ASP A 57 7.67 9.23 -2.59
C ASP A 57 7.82 9.11 -4.10
N LEU A 58 7.38 10.13 -4.82
CA LEU A 58 7.35 10.12 -6.27
C LEU A 58 7.77 11.46 -6.84
N ASN A 59 8.53 11.39 -7.93
CA ASN A 59 8.98 12.57 -8.65
C ASN A 59 7.89 13.04 -9.62
N GLY A 60 6.78 13.53 -9.05
CA GLY A 60 5.57 13.99 -9.74
C GLY A 60 4.84 15.07 -8.95
N THR A 61 3.75 15.62 -9.48
CA THR A 61 2.95 16.67 -8.79
C THR A 61 1.56 16.21 -8.37
N LEU A 62 1.16 15.00 -8.77
CA LEU A 62 -0.16 14.43 -8.53
C LEU A 62 -0.04 12.90 -8.43
N ILE A 63 -0.74 12.32 -7.45
CA ILE A 63 -0.82 10.87 -7.22
C ILE A 63 -2.21 10.40 -7.63
N GLY A 64 -2.26 9.44 -8.54
CA GLY A 64 -3.48 9.03 -9.23
C GLY A 64 -3.40 7.67 -9.91
N GLY A 65 -4.56 7.09 -10.19
CA GLY A 65 -4.75 5.96 -11.10
C GLY A 65 -4.78 4.56 -10.47
N PRO A 66 -5.23 3.55 -11.27
CA PRO A 66 -5.53 2.20 -10.77
C PRO A 66 -4.33 1.48 -10.16
N SER A 67 -3.11 1.86 -10.57
CA SER A 67 -1.86 1.28 -10.08
C SER A 67 -1.63 1.52 -8.59
N VAL A 68 -2.21 2.58 -8.04
CA VAL A 68 -2.06 2.90 -6.62
C VAL A 68 -2.71 1.81 -5.77
N VAL A 69 -3.87 1.26 -6.17
CA VAL A 69 -4.54 0.18 -5.44
C VAL A 69 -3.63 -1.04 -5.33
N ALA A 70 -3.22 -1.61 -6.46
CA ALA A 70 -2.43 -2.84 -6.47
C ALA A 70 -1.12 -2.69 -5.69
N THR A 71 -0.39 -1.60 -5.91
CA THR A 71 0.88 -1.33 -5.23
C THR A 71 0.68 -1.18 -3.72
N THR A 72 -0.35 -0.45 -3.30
CA THR A 72 -0.65 -0.23 -1.87
C THR A 72 -1.13 -1.53 -1.21
N THR A 73 -1.94 -2.35 -1.88
CA THR A 73 -2.41 -3.63 -1.34
C THR A 73 -1.23 -4.52 -1.02
N PHE A 74 -0.32 -4.70 -1.97
CA PHE A 74 0.83 -5.59 -1.79
C PHE A 74 1.81 -5.05 -0.74
N ALA A 75 2.08 -3.74 -0.75
CA ALA A 75 2.91 -3.14 0.29
C ALA A 75 2.29 -3.27 1.69
N THR A 76 0.95 -3.20 1.78
CA THR A 76 0.22 -3.37 3.04
C THR A 76 0.28 -4.83 3.53
N ILE A 77 0.05 -5.81 2.66
CA ILE A 77 0.20 -7.24 2.98
C ILE A 77 1.60 -7.51 3.52
N ALA A 78 2.64 -7.04 2.81
CA ALA A 78 4.03 -7.23 3.21
C ALA A 78 4.32 -6.60 4.60
N ALA A 79 3.79 -5.41 4.86
CA ALA A 79 3.97 -4.74 6.14
C ALA A 79 3.22 -5.46 7.29
N MET A 80 2.00 -5.92 7.05
CA MET A 80 1.20 -6.69 8.03
C MET A 80 1.85 -8.01 8.43
N GLU A 81 2.48 -8.71 7.48
CA GLU A 81 3.19 -9.96 7.77
C GLU A 81 4.58 -9.75 8.39
N GLY A 82 4.95 -8.51 8.70
CA GLY A 82 6.27 -8.15 9.24
C GLY A 82 7.41 -8.39 8.25
N LYS A 83 7.11 -8.45 6.95
CA LYS A 83 8.05 -8.84 5.89
C LYS A 83 8.77 -7.67 5.21
N MET A 84 8.50 -6.39 5.50
CA MET A 84 9.39 -5.28 5.12
C MET A 84 8.95 -3.89 5.62
N GLU A 85 9.93 -3.03 5.91
CA GLU A 85 9.91 -1.64 5.46
C GLU A 85 10.00 -1.69 3.93
N VAL A 86 8.87 -1.53 3.22
CA VAL A 86 8.85 -1.64 1.76
C VAL A 86 9.50 -0.38 1.19
N GLU A 87 10.80 -0.43 0.98
CA GLU A 87 11.58 0.73 0.53
C GLU A 87 11.49 0.96 -0.99
N GLU A 88 10.88 0.04 -1.76
CA GLU A 88 10.81 0.18 -3.21
C GLU A 88 9.71 -0.69 -3.83
N VAL A 89 8.64 -0.05 -4.33
CA VAL A 89 7.75 -0.65 -5.34
C VAL A 89 7.62 0.36 -6.47
N SER A 90 8.51 0.28 -7.45
CA SER A 90 8.62 1.30 -8.50
C SER A 90 7.49 1.21 -9.54
N THR A 91 6.81 0.06 -9.65
CA THR A 91 5.70 -0.20 -10.59
C THR A 91 4.77 -1.33 -10.11
N ILE A 92 3.53 -1.43 -10.64
CA ILE A 92 2.68 -2.63 -10.49
C ILE A 92 3.45 -3.90 -10.83
N GLY A 93 4.34 -3.84 -11.84
CA GLY A 93 5.13 -4.97 -12.29
C GLY A 93 6.06 -5.54 -11.22
N GLU A 94 6.70 -4.68 -10.42
CA GLU A 94 7.53 -5.11 -9.30
C GLU A 94 6.70 -5.64 -8.14
N ALA A 95 5.55 -5.01 -7.86
CA ALA A 95 4.61 -5.47 -6.84
C ALA A 95 4.11 -6.90 -7.15
N VAL A 96 3.72 -7.13 -8.40
CA VAL A 96 3.31 -8.46 -8.90
C VAL A 96 4.47 -9.44 -8.87
N THR A 97 5.69 -9.02 -9.24
CA THR A 97 6.88 -9.89 -9.22
C THR A 97 7.24 -10.32 -7.79
N TYR A 98 7.19 -9.40 -6.82
CA TYR A 98 7.36 -9.72 -5.40
C TYR A 98 6.33 -10.74 -4.94
N MET A 99 5.06 -10.55 -5.31
CA MET A 99 3.99 -11.47 -4.91
C MET A 99 4.12 -12.86 -5.54
N ILE A 100 4.52 -12.95 -6.79
CA ILE A 100 4.81 -14.25 -7.43
C ILE A 100 5.96 -14.94 -6.70
N ALA A 101 7.01 -14.19 -6.35
CA ALA A 101 8.20 -14.73 -5.69
C ALA A 101 7.93 -15.20 -4.24
N GLU A 102 7.15 -14.42 -3.48
CA GLU A 102 6.97 -14.62 -2.04
C GLU A 102 5.68 -15.38 -1.69
N TYR A 103 4.65 -15.32 -2.54
CA TYR A 103 3.32 -15.89 -2.26
C TYR A 103 2.83 -16.92 -3.30
N ASP A 104 3.66 -17.31 -4.28
CA ASP A 104 3.29 -18.20 -5.41
C ASP A 104 1.97 -17.77 -6.08
N PHE A 105 1.75 -16.45 -6.18
CA PHE A 105 0.54 -15.89 -6.75
C PHE A 105 0.46 -16.25 -8.25
N LYS A 106 -0.56 -17.01 -8.65
CA LYS A 106 -0.75 -17.42 -10.04
C LYS A 106 -1.60 -16.39 -10.78
N ILE A 107 -1.04 -15.80 -11.83
CA ILE A 107 -1.73 -14.88 -12.74
C ILE A 107 -2.58 -15.67 -13.74
#